data_AF-A0A1N6FUB2-F1
#
_entry.id   AF-A0A1N6FUB2-F1
#
_cell.length_a   1.000
_cell.length_b   1.000
_cell.length_c   1.000
_cell.angle_alpha   90.00
_cell.angle_beta   90.00
_cell.angle_gamma   90.00
#
_symmetry.space_group_name_H-M   'P 1'
#
loop_
_entity.id
_entity.type
_entity.pdbx_description
1 polymer ?
#
loop_
_entity_poly.entity_id
_entity_poly.type
_entity_poly.pdbx_seq_one_letter_code
_entity_poly.pdbx_strand_id
1 'polypeptide(L)'
;MTLAAASTSHRDLLPPPTRRGLSRVEAAAYIGVGASKFDALVTDGRMPKPKKIDGRRVWDVRSLDRFFDALPGGDDSDHNPWDE
;
A
#
# COMPACT_ATOMS: atom_id res chain seq x y z
N MET A 1 -32.62 39.22 -19.35
CA MET A 1 -31.73 38.94 -20.50
C MET A 1 -30.44 38.37 -19.92
N THR A 2 -30.02 37.20 -20.41
CA THR A 2 -29.23 36.15 -19.76
C THR A 2 -27.79 36.55 -19.37
N LEU A 3 -27.39 36.28 -18.11
CA LEU A 3 -25.97 36.30 -17.71
C LEU A 3 -25.30 35.01 -18.23
N ALA A 4 -24.23 35.18 -19.00
CA ALA A 4 -23.35 34.10 -19.41
C ALA A 4 -22.65 33.51 -18.18
N ALA A 5 -22.82 32.20 -17.95
CA ALA A 5 -22.08 31.47 -16.94
C ALA A 5 -20.61 31.34 -17.37
N ALA A 6 -19.70 31.87 -16.56
CA ALA A 6 -18.27 31.66 -16.73
C ALA A 6 -17.94 30.18 -16.55
N SER A 7 -17.31 29.56 -17.56
CA SER A 7 -16.81 28.19 -17.49
C SER A 7 -15.58 28.13 -16.59
N THR A 8 -15.76 27.72 -15.33
CA THR A 8 -14.64 27.36 -14.46
C THR A 8 -14.01 26.08 -14.98
N SER A 9 -12.88 26.18 -15.68
CA SER A 9 -12.05 25.02 -16.00
C SER A 9 -11.49 24.48 -14.68
N HIS A 10 -12.12 23.42 -14.16
CA HIS A 10 -11.53 22.58 -13.13
C HIS A 10 -10.32 21.92 -13.79
N ARG A 11 -9.13 22.51 -13.63
CA ARG A 11 -7.90 21.77 -13.85
C ARG A 11 -8.01 20.58 -12.90
N ASP A 12 -8.34 19.42 -13.44
CA ASP A 12 -8.20 18.14 -12.75
C ASP A 12 -6.72 17.92 -12.48
N LEU A 13 -6.24 18.61 -11.46
CA LEU A 13 -4.96 18.35 -10.83
C LEU A 13 -5.14 16.99 -10.17
N LEU A 14 -4.69 15.93 -10.84
CA LEU A 14 -4.52 14.63 -10.21
C LEU A 14 -3.81 14.85 -8.87
N PRO A 15 -4.32 14.26 -7.76
CA PRO A 15 -3.63 14.38 -6.48
C PRO A 15 -2.17 13.95 -6.66
N PRO A 16 -1.22 14.62 -5.95
CA PRO A 16 0.18 14.30 -6.10
C PRO A 16 0.40 12.81 -5.85
N PRO A 17 1.23 12.13 -6.66
CA PRO A 17 1.43 10.70 -6.51
C PRO A 17 1.90 10.41 -5.08
N THR A 18 1.35 9.37 -4.47
CA THR A 18 1.83 8.88 -3.19
C THR A 18 3.34 8.59 -3.30
N ARG A 19 4.09 8.87 -2.23
CA ARG A 19 5.54 8.62 -2.23
C ARG A 19 5.77 7.16 -2.54
N ARG A 20 6.50 6.88 -3.63
CA ARG A 20 6.75 5.51 -4.10
C ARG A 20 7.68 4.72 -3.19
N GLY A 21 8.64 5.39 -2.58
CA GLY A 21 9.63 4.79 -1.70
C GLY A 21 9.28 5.01 -0.23
N LEU A 22 9.07 3.93 0.50
CA LEU A 22 8.75 3.93 1.93
C LEU A 22 9.94 3.44 2.76
N SER A 23 10.16 4.04 3.93
CA SER A 23 11.01 3.48 4.97
C SER A 23 10.40 2.21 5.55
N ARG A 24 11.16 1.49 6.39
CA ARG A 24 10.67 0.28 7.09
C ARG A 24 9.37 0.53 7.87
N VAL A 25 9.29 1.63 8.61
CA VAL A 25 8.14 1.94 9.46
C VAL A 25 6.93 2.34 8.60
N GLU A 26 7.15 3.13 7.57
CA GLU A 26 6.09 3.51 6.61
C GLU A 26 5.56 2.29 5.85
N ALA A 27 6.43 1.37 5.41
CA ALA A 27 6.03 0.15 4.71
C ALA A 27 5.20 -0.78 5.60
N ALA A 28 5.58 -0.92 6.88
CA ALA A 28 4.81 -1.69 7.85
C ALA A 28 3.44 -1.06 8.11
N ALA A 29 3.39 0.27 8.30
CA ALA A 29 2.14 1.01 8.50
C ALA A 29 1.24 0.92 7.26
N TYR A 30 1.80 0.96 6.05
CA TYR A 30 1.07 0.88 4.79
C TYR A 30 0.26 -0.42 4.67
N ILE A 31 0.82 -1.56 5.09
CA ILE A 31 0.10 -2.85 5.09
C ILE A 31 -0.61 -3.16 6.41
N GLY A 32 -0.68 -2.20 7.34
CA GLY A 32 -1.43 -2.33 8.59
C GLY A 32 -0.78 -3.19 9.68
N VAL A 33 0.56 -3.35 9.71
CA VAL A 33 1.25 -4.18 10.72
C VAL A 33 2.35 -3.42 11.46
N GLY A 34 2.79 -3.95 12.61
CA GLY A 34 3.95 -3.45 13.33
C GLY A 34 5.27 -3.74 12.61
N ALA A 35 6.29 -2.90 12.81
CA ALA A 35 7.57 -3.00 12.10
C ALA A 35 8.31 -4.34 12.32
N SER A 36 8.22 -4.93 13.51
CA SER A 36 8.81 -6.25 13.79
C SER A 36 8.11 -7.37 13.03
N LYS A 37 6.78 -7.30 12.88
CA LYS A 37 6.00 -8.26 12.08
C LYS A 37 6.35 -8.11 10.60
N PHE A 38 6.47 -6.88 10.13
CA PHE A 38 6.90 -6.61 8.75
C PHE A 38 8.27 -7.26 8.45
N ASP A 39 9.26 -7.12 9.34
CA ASP A 39 10.56 -7.77 9.15
C ASP A 39 10.46 -9.30 9.08
N ALA A 40 9.59 -9.90 9.90
CA ALA A 40 9.33 -11.34 9.83
C ALA A 40 8.71 -11.72 8.48
N LEU A 41 7.72 -10.96 7.97
CA LEU A 41 7.14 -11.19 6.64
C LEU A 41 8.18 -11.06 5.51
N VAL A 42 9.09 -10.09 5.60
CA VAL A 42 10.18 -9.93 4.62
C VAL A 42 11.16 -11.10 4.70
N THR A 43 11.47 -11.58 5.90
CA THR A 43 12.36 -12.73 6.13
C THR A 43 11.74 -14.02 5.60
N ASP A 44 10.44 -14.22 5.83
CA ASP A 44 9.66 -15.37 5.36
C ASP A 44 9.39 -15.32 3.84
N GLY A 45 9.75 -14.22 3.16
CA GLY A 45 9.50 -14.03 1.72
C GLY A 45 8.06 -13.66 1.37
N ARG A 46 7.22 -13.40 2.36
CA ARG A 46 5.82 -12.95 2.21
C ARG A 46 5.70 -11.47 1.89
N MET A 47 6.76 -10.70 2.13
CA MET A 47 6.88 -9.29 1.74
C MET A 47 8.17 -9.07 0.95
N PRO A 48 8.24 -8.04 0.08
CA PRO A 48 9.39 -7.83 -0.77
C PRO A 48 10.62 -7.38 0.04
N LYS A 49 11.80 -7.79 -0.42
CA LYS A 49 13.08 -7.28 0.12
C LYS A 49 13.26 -5.79 -0.24
N PRO A 50 13.88 -4.99 0.64
CA PRO A 50 14.11 -3.57 0.35
C PRO A 50 15.05 -3.37 -0.82
N LYS A 51 14.84 -2.28 -1.55
CA LYS A 51 15.87 -1.70 -2.42
C LYS A 51 16.91 -1.01 -1.53
N LYS A 52 18.19 -1.26 -1.81
CA LYS A 52 19.31 -0.52 -1.20
C LYS A 52 19.66 0.64 -2.12
N ILE A 53 19.46 1.85 -1.65
CA ILE A 53 19.89 3.09 -2.31
C ILE A 53 20.95 3.68 -1.39
N ASP A 54 22.21 3.47 -1.76
CA ASP A 54 23.38 3.73 -0.91
C ASP A 54 23.19 3.12 0.50
N GLY A 55 23.16 3.94 1.55
CA GLY A 55 22.96 3.52 2.94
C GLY A 55 21.50 3.32 3.36
N ARG A 56 20.52 3.63 2.50
CA ARG A 56 19.09 3.58 2.85
C ARG A 56 18.40 2.34 2.30
N ARG A 57 17.54 1.74 3.12
CA ARG A 57 16.61 0.69 2.72
C ARG A 57 15.25 1.31 2.44
N VAL A 58 14.76 1.13 1.22
CA VAL A 58 13.50 1.70 0.75
C VAL A 58 12.65 0.61 0.11
N TRP A 59 11.37 0.56 0.45
CA TRP A 59 10.38 -0.35 -0.13
C TRP A 59 9.55 0.39 -1.17
N ASP A 60 9.32 -0.27 -2.30
CA ASP A 60 8.49 0.25 -3.38
C ASP A 60 7.03 -0.13 -3.11
N VAL A 61 6.13 0.86 -3.09
CA VAL A 61 4.69 0.67 -2.86
C VAL A 61 4.11 -0.40 -3.79
N ARG A 62 4.45 -0.38 -5.08
CA ARG A 62 3.90 -1.35 -6.06
C ARG A 62 4.40 -2.77 -5.82
N SER A 63 5.57 -2.92 -5.19
CA SER A 63 6.04 -4.24 -4.77
C SER A 63 5.32 -4.68 -3.50
N LEU A 64 5.01 -3.76 -2.57
CA LEU A 64 4.21 -4.08 -1.40
C LEU A 64 2.82 -4.55 -1.82
N ASP A 65 2.13 -3.82 -2.70
CA ASP A 65 0.80 -4.18 -3.22
C ASP A 65 0.80 -5.60 -3.81
N ARG A 66 1.71 -5.88 -4.76
CA ARG A 66 1.77 -7.20 -5.41
C ARG A 66 2.03 -8.36 -4.46
N PHE A 67 2.84 -8.16 -3.42
CA PHE A 67 3.10 -9.20 -2.42
C PHE A 67 1.93 -9.33 -1.46
N PHE A 68 1.25 -8.23 -1.14
CA PHE A 68 0.07 -8.22 -0.29
C PHE A 68 -1.09 -8.95 -0.97
N ASP A 69 -1.35 -8.66 -2.25
CA ASP A 69 -2.35 -9.35 -3.07
C ASP A 69 -2.10 -10.86 -3.20
N ALA A 70 -0.83 -11.29 -3.05
CA ALA A 70 -0.43 -12.68 -3.11
C ALA A 70 -0.45 -13.40 -1.74
N LEU A 71 -0.77 -12.69 -0.65
CA LEU A 71 -0.92 -13.33 0.65
C LEU A 71 -2.14 -14.27 0.64
N PRO A 72 -2.04 -15.45 1.27
CA PRO A 72 -3.22 -16.31 1.43
C PRO A 72 -4.23 -15.63 2.37
N GLY A 73 -5.51 -15.67 1.98
CA GLY A 73 -6.63 -15.10 2.75
C GLY A 73 -7.52 -14.20 1.88
N GLY A 74 -8.78 -14.00 2.29
CA GLY A 74 -9.77 -13.20 1.56
C GLY A 74 -10.84 -14.00 0.81
N ASP A 75 -10.85 -15.33 0.94
CA ASP A 75 -12.01 -16.16 0.60
C ASP A 75 -12.84 -16.37 1.88
N ASP A 76 -14.17 -16.28 1.80
CA ASP A 76 -15.14 -16.45 2.92
C ASP A 76 -15.14 -17.89 3.49
N SER A 77 -14.14 -18.70 3.16
CA SER A 77 -13.97 -20.08 3.60
C SER A 77 -13.44 -20.23 5.03
N ASP A 78 -13.34 -19.13 5.79
CA ASP A 78 -13.32 -19.22 7.26
C ASP A 78 -14.74 -19.60 7.73
N HIS A 79 -15.16 -20.83 7.42
CA HIS A 79 -16.32 -21.42 8.06
C HIS A 79 -15.99 -21.55 9.55
N ASN A 80 -16.44 -20.58 10.33
CA ASN A 80 -16.33 -20.61 11.77
C ASN A 80 -17.37 -21.62 12.28
N PRO A 81 -16.96 -22.72 12.94
CA PRO A 81 -17.86 -23.80 13.38
C PRO A 81 -18.83 -23.39 14.50
N TRP A 82 -18.90 -22.10 14.82
CA TRP A 82 -19.79 -21.50 15.83
C TRP A 82 -20.82 -20.53 15.21
N ASP A 83 -20.88 -20.44 13.88
CA ASP A 83 -21.86 -19.62 13.14
C ASP A 83 -23.16 -20.40 12.83
N GLU A 84 -23.33 -21.60 13.39
CA GLU A 84 -24.54 -22.46 13.34
C GLU A 84 -25.27 -22.52 14.69
#